data_AF-A0A1J4NSA7-F1
#
_entry.id   AF-A0A1J4NSA7-F1
#
_cell.length_a   1.000
_cell.length_b   1.000
_cell.length_c   1.000
_cell.angle_alpha   90.00
_cell.angle_beta   90.00
_cell.angle_gamma   90.00
#
_symmetry.space_group_name_H-M   'P 1'
#
loop_
_entity.id
_entity.type
_entity.pdbx_description
1 polymer ?
#
loop_
_entity_poly.entity_id
_entity_poly.type
_entity_poly.pdbx_seq_one_letter_code
_entity_poly.pdbx_strand_id
1 'polypeptide(L)'
;MLRVAGAGLTATMAAIHLRLWAEGYRGLSVIGPLFLINGIVGILLALALLATPARRLGLVAAGTSLFTAGTLGALVLSLTTGLFGFTESPDANLVRPTLYVETAGTVVTAVLAVTALGLHRYVHLGGRHVRGHRHPAGAAAGTDGGAGAASDGGAAAGAGSGSSGPG
;
A
#
# COMPACT_ATOMS: atom_id res chain seq x y z
N MET A 1 -14.22 -5.88 8.47
CA MET A 1 -15.41 -5.03 8.69
C MET A 1 -15.19 -3.59 8.23
N LEU A 2 -14.19 -2.85 8.74
CA LEU A 2 -13.90 -1.46 8.32
C LEU A 2 -13.81 -1.25 6.80
N ARG A 3 -13.24 -2.21 6.08
CA ARG A 3 -13.11 -2.17 4.62
C ARG A 3 -14.46 -2.16 3.89
N VAL A 4 -15.39 -3.01 4.31
CA VAL A 4 -16.74 -3.11 3.71
C VAL A 4 -17.57 -1.90 4.14
N ALA A 5 -17.48 -1.49 5.40
CA ALA A 5 -18.14 -0.29 5.90
C ALA A 5 -17.67 0.97 5.16
N GLY A 6 -16.34 1.14 5.00
CA GLY A 6 -15.75 2.24 4.25
C GLY A 6 -16.20 2.24 2.79
N ALA A 7 -16.15 1.09 2.11
CA ALA A 7 -16.63 0.97 0.74
C ALA A 7 -18.13 1.29 0.61
N GLY A 8 -18.95 0.81 1.54
CA GLY A 8 -20.39 1.10 1.58
C GLY A 8 -20.68 2.58 1.78
N LEU A 9 -20.00 3.23 2.74
CA LEU A 9 -20.14 4.67 2.98
C LEU A 9 -19.68 5.50 1.79
N THR A 10 -18.55 5.16 1.16
CA THR A 10 -18.07 5.83 -0.06
C THR A 10 -19.04 5.64 -1.23
N ALA A 11 -19.62 4.45 -1.39
CA ALA A 11 -20.62 4.18 -2.42
C ALA A 11 -21.92 4.98 -2.18
N THR A 12 -22.40 5.06 -0.93
CA THR A 12 -23.56 5.88 -0.57
C THR A 12 -23.30 7.36 -0.84
N MET A 13 -22.13 7.89 -0.46
CA MET A 13 -21.74 9.26 -0.78
C MET A 13 -21.74 9.51 -2.29
N ALA A 14 -21.17 8.59 -3.07
CA ALA A 14 -21.15 8.69 -4.53
C ALA A 14 -22.56 8.71 -5.13
N ALA A 15 -23.45 7.85 -4.63
CA ALA A 15 -24.84 7.80 -5.06
C ALA A 15 -25.58 9.12 -4.75
N ILE A 16 -25.34 9.72 -3.58
CA ILE A 16 -25.91 11.03 -3.22
C ILE A 16 -25.45 12.12 -4.20
N HIS A 17 -24.16 12.15 -4.55
CA HIS A 17 -23.64 13.13 -5.50
C HIS A 17 -24.23 12.98 -6.91
N LEU A 18 -24.36 11.74 -7.39
CA LEU A 18 -25.01 11.47 -8.68
C LEU A 18 -26.50 11.84 -8.66
N ARG A 19 -27.17 11.62 -7.52
CA ARG A 19 -28.57 12.01 -7.34
C ARG A 19 -28.73 13.53 -7.40
N LEU A 20 -27.92 14.28 -6.66
CA LEU A 20 -27.92 15.75 -6.68
C LEU A 20 -27.60 16.31 -8.07
N TRP A 21 -26.66 15.67 -8.77
CA TRP A 21 -26.38 16.00 -10.16
C TRP A 21 -27.60 15.84 -11.06
N ALA A 22 -28.29 14.70 -10.99
CA ALA A 22 -29.45 14.40 -11.80
C ALA A 22 -30.67 15.28 -11.47
N GLU A 23 -30.89 15.55 -10.18
CA GLU A 23 -32.08 16.25 -9.67
C GLU A 23 -32.03 17.77 -9.87
N GLY A 24 -30.84 18.38 -9.92
CA GLY A 24 -30.78 19.84 -10.07
C GLY A 24 -29.45 20.42 -10.52
N TYR A 25 -28.32 19.76 -10.26
CA TYR A 25 -27.02 20.45 -10.42
C TYR A 25 -26.42 20.29 -11.82
N ARG A 26 -26.94 19.39 -12.67
CA ARG A 26 -26.49 19.20 -14.06
C ARG A 26 -26.50 20.47 -14.92
N GLY A 27 -27.33 21.46 -14.59
CA GLY A 27 -27.41 22.73 -15.32
C GLY A 27 -26.36 23.77 -14.91
N LEU A 28 -25.61 23.52 -13.83
CA LEU A 28 -24.58 24.44 -13.33
C LEU A 28 -23.26 24.18 -14.06
N SER A 29 -22.71 25.23 -14.70
CA SER A 29 -21.55 25.13 -15.58
C SER A 29 -20.31 24.52 -14.92
N VAL A 30 -20.04 24.87 -13.66
CA VAL A 30 -18.88 24.37 -12.90
C VAL A 30 -19.27 23.25 -11.93
N ILE A 31 -20.38 23.42 -11.23
CA ILE A 31 -20.78 22.53 -10.13
C ILE A 31 -21.37 21.22 -10.65
N GLY A 32 -22.12 21.25 -11.75
CA GLY A 32 -22.68 20.04 -12.35
C GLY A 32 -21.58 19.02 -12.70
N PRO A 33 -20.59 19.38 -13.52
CA PRO A 33 -19.47 18.48 -13.82
C PRO A 33 -18.72 18.00 -12.58
N LEU A 34 -18.50 18.86 -11.58
CA LEU A 34 -17.82 18.48 -10.33
C LEU A 34 -18.60 17.41 -9.55
N PHE A 35 -19.93 17.54 -9.43
CA PHE A 35 -20.76 16.54 -8.77
C PHE A 35 -20.76 15.20 -9.51
N LEU A 36 -20.77 15.23 -10.85
CA LEU A 36 -20.68 14.02 -11.67
C LEU A 36 -19.33 13.33 -11.49
N ILE A 37 -18.23 14.08 -11.59
CA ILE A 37 -16.87 13.56 -11.39
C ILE A 37 -16.73 12.99 -9.97
N ASN A 38 -17.24 13.69 -8.95
CA ASN A 38 -17.22 13.21 -7.57
C ASN A 38 -17.95 11.87 -7.42
N GLY A 39 -19.14 11.75 -8.02
CA GLY A 39 -19.89 10.49 -8.05
C GLY A 39 -19.10 9.36 -8.70
N ILE A 40 -18.50 9.59 -9.87
CA ILE A 40 -17.73 8.57 -10.59
C ILE A 40 -16.47 8.18 -9.80
N VAL A 41 -15.69 9.16 -9.34
CA VAL A 41 -14.47 8.92 -8.55
C VAL A 41 -14.81 8.20 -7.24
N GLY A 42 -15.91 8.57 -6.58
CA GLY A 42 -16.40 7.89 -5.39
C GLY A 42 -16.72 6.41 -5.63
N ILE A 43 -17.41 6.08 -6.73
CA ILE A 43 -17.66 4.67 -7.11
C ILE A 43 -16.33 3.94 -7.34
N LEU A 44 -15.40 4.54 -8.08
CA LEU A 44 -14.10 3.93 -8.36
C LEU A 44 -13.30 3.70 -7.07
N LEU A 45 -13.34 4.63 -6.11
CA LEU A 45 -12.69 4.48 -4.81
C LEU A 45 -13.36 3.41 -3.95
N ALA A 46 -14.68 3.29 -3.97
CA ALA A 46 -15.40 2.21 -3.28
C ALA A 46 -15.01 0.83 -3.84
N LEU A 47 -14.92 0.70 -5.16
CA LEU A 47 -14.45 -0.52 -5.82
C LEU A 47 -12.97 -0.78 -5.54
N ALA A 48 -12.12 0.25 -5.57
CA ALA A 48 -10.71 0.15 -5.26
C ALA A 48 -10.50 -0.31 -3.81
N LEU A 49 -11.29 0.21 -2.86
CA LEU A 49 -11.29 -0.25 -1.49
C LEU A 49 -11.59 -1.74 -1.40
N LEU A 50 -12.44 -2.32 -2.25
CA LEU A 50 -12.80 -3.73 -2.23
C LEU A 50 -11.86 -4.64 -3.02
N ALA A 51 -11.26 -4.15 -4.11
CA ALA A 51 -10.39 -4.93 -4.99
C ALA A 51 -8.91 -4.91 -4.57
N THR A 52 -8.46 -3.87 -3.84
CA THR A 52 -7.03 -3.67 -3.58
C THR A 52 -6.46 -4.69 -2.57
N PRO A 53 -5.31 -5.34 -2.85
CA PRO A 53 -4.69 -6.25 -1.89
C PRO A 53 -4.26 -5.52 -0.61
N ALA A 54 -4.24 -6.22 0.53
CA ALA A 54 -3.94 -5.65 1.85
C ALA A 54 -2.63 -4.84 1.92
N ARG A 55 -1.69 -5.11 0.99
CA ARG A 55 -0.43 -4.37 0.89
C ARG A 55 -0.58 -2.91 0.43
N ARG A 56 -1.58 -2.60 -0.40
CA ARG A 56 -1.82 -1.23 -0.92
C ARG A 56 -3.06 -0.59 -0.30
N LEU A 57 -3.80 -1.33 0.52
CA LEU A 57 -5.05 -0.88 1.14
C LEU A 57 -4.89 0.41 1.95
N GLY A 58 -3.76 0.59 2.64
CA GLY A 58 -3.50 1.82 3.41
C GLY A 58 -3.43 3.08 2.56
N LEU A 59 -2.85 3.01 1.35
CA LEU A 59 -2.78 4.16 0.43
C LEU A 59 -4.14 4.46 -0.18
N VAL A 60 -4.90 3.43 -0.58
CA VAL A 60 -6.25 3.60 -1.14
C VAL A 60 -7.20 4.16 -0.07
N ALA A 61 -7.12 3.66 1.15
CA ALA A 61 -7.93 4.18 2.27
C ALA A 61 -7.56 5.64 2.61
N ALA A 62 -6.26 5.99 2.59
CA ALA A 62 -5.82 7.38 2.81
C ALA A 62 -6.34 8.31 1.70
N GLY A 63 -6.21 7.89 0.44
CA GLY A 63 -6.75 8.64 -0.70
C GLY A 63 -8.27 8.79 -0.64
N THR A 64 -8.98 7.72 -0.24
CA THR A 64 -10.44 7.78 -0.06
C THR A 64 -10.83 8.73 1.06
N SER A 65 -10.10 8.70 2.18
CA SER A 65 -10.35 9.60 3.31
C SER A 65 -10.11 11.06 2.96
N LEU A 66 -9.04 11.36 2.23
CA LEU A 66 -8.77 12.72 1.77
C LEU A 66 -9.84 13.20 0.77
N PHE A 67 -10.28 12.30 -0.11
CA PHE A 67 -11.36 12.58 -1.06
C PHE A 67 -12.68 12.90 -0.33
N THR A 68 -13.12 12.06 0.60
CA THR A 68 -14.38 12.31 1.36
C THR A 68 -14.27 13.52 2.28
N ALA A 69 -13.09 13.82 2.83
CA ALA A 69 -12.87 15.05 3.60
C ALA A 69 -12.96 16.28 2.70
N GLY A 70 -12.47 16.19 1.46
CA GLY A 70 -12.59 17.25 0.46
C GLY A 70 -14.05 17.53 0.06
N THR A 71 -14.87 16.49 -0.12
CA THR A 71 -16.30 16.66 -0.43
C THR A 71 -17.06 17.30 0.75
N LEU A 72 -16.76 16.87 1.98
CA LEU A 72 -17.29 17.49 3.20
C LEU A 72 -16.89 18.96 3.32
N GLY A 73 -15.62 19.28 3.04
CA GLY A 73 -15.14 20.65 3.03
C GLY A 73 -15.86 21.51 1.98
N ALA A 74 -16.07 20.96 0.78
CA ALA A 74 -16.81 21.64 -0.28
C ALA A 74 -18.27 21.90 0.11
N LEU A 75 -18.93 20.95 0.80
CA LEU A 75 -20.28 21.14 1.34
C LEU A 75 -20.32 22.26 2.39
N VAL A 76 -19.36 22.28 3.32
CA VAL A 76 -19.26 23.33 4.34
C VAL A 76 -19.02 24.70 3.69
N LEU A 77 -18.15 24.80 2.69
CA LEU A 77 -17.94 26.04 1.93
C LEU A 77 -19.23 26.46 1.21
N SER A 78 -19.93 25.52 0.58
CA SER A 78 -21.17 25.81 -0.13
C SER A 78 -22.28 26.32 0.80
N LEU A 79 -22.33 25.87 2.06
CA LEU A 79 -23.28 26.33 3.08
C LEU A 79 -22.89 27.67 3.72
N THR A 80 -21.61 28.06 3.71
CA THR A 80 -21.10 29.24 4.42
C THR A 80 -20.82 30.41 3.51
N THR A 81 -19.88 30.24 2.57
CA THR A 81 -19.42 31.29 1.65
C THR A 81 -20.01 31.16 0.25
N GLY A 82 -20.68 30.04 -0.02
CA GLY A 82 -20.96 29.58 -1.37
C GLY A 82 -19.72 29.01 -2.05
N LEU A 83 -19.94 28.20 -3.07
CA LEU A 83 -18.92 27.54 -3.85
C LEU A 83 -19.15 27.88 -5.33
N PHE A 84 -18.20 28.56 -5.96
CA PHE A 84 -18.31 29.02 -7.36
C PHE A 84 -19.61 29.80 -7.67
N GLY A 85 -20.07 30.63 -6.73
CA GLY A 85 -21.29 31.44 -6.89
C GLY A 85 -22.60 30.72 -6.57
N PHE A 86 -22.53 29.48 -6.07
CA PHE A 86 -23.68 28.71 -5.61
C PHE A 86 -23.65 28.53 -4.10
N THR A 87 -24.71 28.95 -3.44
CA THR A 87 -24.89 28.79 -2.00
C THR A 87 -25.98 27.77 -1.76
N GLU A 88 -25.64 26.68 -1.10
CA GLU A 88 -26.60 25.64 -0.74
C GLU A 88 -27.42 26.11 0.47
N SER A 89 -28.71 25.77 0.50
CA SER A 89 -29.54 26.06 1.67
C SER A 89 -29.37 24.95 2.72
N PRO A 90 -29.12 25.29 3.99
CA PRO A 90 -29.03 24.29 5.06
C PRO A 90 -30.34 23.50 5.29
N ASP A 91 -31.48 24.00 4.77
CA ASP A 91 -32.77 23.32 4.82
C ASP A 91 -32.99 22.31 3.68
N ALA A 92 -32.04 22.19 2.75
CA ALA A 92 -32.15 21.21 1.69
C ALA A 92 -32.15 19.78 2.27
N ASN A 93 -33.09 18.96 1.79
CA ASN A 93 -33.43 17.64 2.33
C ASN A 93 -32.20 16.69 2.39
N LEU A 94 -31.23 16.87 1.48
CA LEU A 94 -30.05 16.01 1.40
C LEU A 94 -28.84 16.53 2.17
N VAL A 95 -28.85 17.75 2.73
CA VAL A 95 -27.70 18.29 3.46
C VAL A 95 -27.39 17.48 4.72
N ARG A 96 -28.39 17.20 5.56
CA ARG A 96 -28.19 16.42 6.78
C ARG A 96 -27.72 14.98 6.49
N PRO A 97 -28.37 14.22 5.58
CA PRO A 97 -27.88 12.90 5.18
C PRO A 97 -26.44 12.94 4.66
N THR A 98 -26.09 13.93 3.82
CA THR A 98 -24.75 14.05 3.24
C THR A 98 -23.71 14.31 4.33
N LEU A 99 -23.97 15.25 5.25
CA LEU A 99 -23.07 15.53 6.37
C LEU A 99 -22.78 14.28 7.21
N TYR A 100 -23.80 13.48 7.55
CA TYR A 100 -23.60 12.26 8.32
C TYR A 100 -22.79 11.21 7.54
N VAL A 101 -23.14 10.97 6.28
CA VAL A 101 -22.49 9.96 5.44
C VAL A 101 -21.04 10.33 5.16
N GLU A 102 -20.75 11.60 4.85
CA GLU A 102 -19.39 12.06 4.55
C GLU A 102 -18.51 12.11 5.79
N THR A 103 -19.05 12.53 6.93
CA THR A 103 -18.31 12.52 8.20
C THR A 103 -17.99 11.08 8.61
N ALA A 104 -18.99 10.18 8.59
CA ALA A 104 -18.79 8.77 8.90
C ALA A 104 -17.81 8.10 7.91
N GLY A 105 -17.98 8.36 6.61
CA GLY A 105 -17.11 7.85 5.55
C GLY A 105 -15.67 8.30 5.73
N THR A 106 -15.45 9.58 6.05
CA THR A 106 -14.13 10.15 6.31
C THR A 106 -13.47 9.49 7.52
N VAL A 107 -14.19 9.37 8.64
CA VAL A 107 -13.66 8.77 9.86
C VAL A 107 -13.33 7.29 9.66
N VAL A 108 -14.25 6.52 9.07
CA VAL A 108 -14.07 5.07 8.86
C VAL A 108 -12.89 4.79 7.92
N THR A 109 -12.77 5.54 6.82
CA THR A 109 -11.67 5.38 5.87
C THR A 109 -10.34 5.89 6.43
N ALA A 110 -10.34 6.95 7.25
CA ALA A 110 -9.16 7.43 7.97
C ALA A 110 -8.66 6.37 8.97
N VAL A 111 -9.55 5.78 9.78
CA VAL A 111 -9.20 4.70 10.72
C VAL A 111 -8.65 3.49 9.96
N LEU A 112 -9.27 3.12 8.83
CA LEU A 112 -8.76 2.05 7.98
C LEU A 112 -7.36 2.38 7.43
N ALA A 113 -7.12 3.63 7.02
CA ALA A 113 -5.82 4.08 6.53
C ALA A 113 -4.74 4.01 7.62
N VAL A 114 -5.03 4.54 8.82
CA VAL A 114 -4.09 4.54 9.96
C VAL A 114 -3.77 3.11 10.40
N THR A 115 -4.78 2.24 10.51
CA THR A 115 -4.56 0.84 10.91
C THR A 115 -3.77 0.07 9.86
N ALA A 116 -4.10 0.21 8.58
CA ALA A 116 -3.39 -0.46 7.50
C ALA A 116 -1.95 0.06 7.32
N LEU A 117 -1.71 1.36 7.42
CA LEU A 117 -0.37 1.95 7.30
C LEU A 117 0.48 1.71 8.56
N GLY A 118 -0.14 1.73 9.75
CA GLY A 118 0.52 1.44 11.02
C GLY A 118 1.07 0.02 11.06
N LEU A 119 0.25 -0.98 10.74
CA LEU A 119 0.66 -2.40 10.70
C LEU A 119 1.84 -2.64 9.75
N HIS A 120 1.87 -1.95 8.61
CA HIS A 120 2.97 -2.05 7.65
C HIS A 120 4.30 -1.55 8.19
N ARG A 121 4.30 -0.44 8.94
CA ARG A 121 5.52 0.12 9.54
C ARG A 121 6.06 -0.80 10.64
N TYR A 122 5.18 -1.42 11.44
CA TYR A 122 5.59 -2.39 12.47
C TYR A 122 6.28 -3.63 11.88
N VAL A 123 5.71 -4.24 10.84
CA VAL A 123 6.28 -5.43 10.19
C VAL A 123 7.62 -5.14 9.51
N HIS A 124 7.78 -3.94 8.92
CA HIS A 124 9.03 -3.56 8.25
C HIS A 124 10.18 -3.23 9.22
N LEU A 125 9.87 -2.79 10.44
CA LEU A 125 10.87 -2.50 11.48
C LEU A 125 11.31 -3.76 12.24
N GLY A 126 10.39 -4.71 12.50
CA GLY A 126 10.73 -5.98 13.15
C GLY A 126 11.64 -6.90 12.32
N GLY A 127 11.57 -6.81 10.98
CA GLY A 127 12.43 -7.59 10.08
C GLY A 127 13.88 -7.11 9.98
N ARG A 128 14.19 -5.88 10.40
CA ARG A 128 15.58 -5.35 10.36
C ARG A 128 16.44 -5.82 11.53
N HIS A 129 15.83 -6.25 12.64
CA HIS A 129 16.58 -6.67 13.84
C HIS A 129 17.05 -8.13 13.82
N VAL A 130 16.47 -8.98 12.96
CA VAL A 130 16.81 -10.43 12.89
C VAL A 130 17.96 -10.73 11.92
N ARG A 131 18.45 -9.74 11.16
CA ARG A 131 19.55 -9.94 10.17
C ARG A 131 20.93 -9.50 10.66
N GLY A 132 21.08 -9.29 11.97
CA GLY A 132 22.27 -8.72 12.60
C GLY A 132 23.05 -9.64 13.54
N HIS A 133 22.93 -10.96 13.45
CA HIS A 133 23.86 -11.88 14.15
C HIS A 133 24.23 -13.08 13.27
N ARG A 134 25.15 -12.84 12.32
CA ARG A 134 26.10 -13.88 11.91
C ARG A 134 27.46 -13.50 12.50
N HIS A 135 27.84 -14.19 13.56
CA HIS A 135 29.23 -14.27 13.99
C HIS A 135 30.06 -14.87 12.84
N PRO A 136 31.14 -14.22 12.37
CA PRO A 136 32.20 -14.93 11.69
C PRO A 136 32.95 -15.76 12.74
N ALA A 137 32.59 -17.02 12.87
CA ALA A 137 33.38 -17.97 13.63
C ALA A 137 34.65 -18.30 12.83
N GLY A 138 35.81 -17.96 13.39
CA GLY A 138 37.05 -18.71 13.19
C GLY A 138 37.85 -18.39 11.94
N ALA A 139 38.42 -17.18 11.87
CA ALA A 139 39.74 -17.01 11.24
C ALA A 139 40.82 -17.26 12.31
N ALA A 140 41.31 -18.49 12.39
CA ALA A 140 42.55 -18.85 13.06
C ALA A 140 43.35 -19.68 12.04
N ALA A 141 44.32 -19.09 11.34
CA ALA A 141 45.69 -18.86 11.83
C ALA A 141 46.38 -20.18 12.24
N GLY A 142 46.78 -20.96 11.24
CA GLY A 142 47.79 -22.01 11.35
C GLY A 142 49.00 -21.59 10.51
N THR A 143 50.13 -21.40 11.17
CA THR A 143 51.39 -20.91 10.62
C THR A 143 52.23 -22.08 10.12
N ASP A 144 52.63 -22.03 8.86
CA ASP A 144 53.52 -23.01 8.24
C ASP A 144 54.97 -22.53 8.42
N GLY A 145 55.79 -23.31 9.12
CA GLY A 145 57.23 -23.05 9.21
C GLY A 145 58.01 -24.08 10.01
N GLY A 146 58.93 -24.80 9.34
CA GLY A 146 60.16 -25.31 9.99
C GLY A 146 60.59 -26.75 9.71
N ALA A 147 61.23 -26.97 8.56
CA ALA A 147 62.48 -27.72 8.30
C ALA A 147 63.01 -28.87 9.21
N GLY A 148 63.54 -29.92 8.56
CA GLY A 148 64.60 -30.82 9.07
C GLY A 148 64.37 -32.30 8.67
N ALA A 149 64.88 -32.80 7.54
CA ALA A 149 66.24 -33.30 7.27
C ALA A 149 66.40 -34.84 7.40
N ALA A 150 66.72 -35.46 6.26
CA ALA A 150 67.60 -36.61 6.01
C ALA A 150 67.33 -37.99 6.67
N SER A 151 67.19 -39.05 5.85
CA SER A 151 68.32 -39.93 5.46
C SER A 151 67.84 -41.23 4.76
N ASP A 152 68.38 -41.43 3.56
CA ASP A 152 68.92 -42.62 2.90
C ASP A 152 68.47 -44.06 3.26
N GLY A 153 68.29 -44.88 2.21
CA GLY A 153 68.60 -46.31 2.29
C GLY A 153 67.98 -47.24 1.23
N GLY A 154 68.78 -47.64 0.23
CA GLY A 154 68.76 -48.98 -0.43
C GLY A 154 67.70 -49.23 -1.53
N ALA A 155 68.00 -49.27 -2.84
CA ALA A 155 68.89 -50.13 -3.64
C ALA A 155 68.26 -51.47 -4.14
N ALA A 156 68.47 -51.70 -5.46
CA ALA A 156 68.37 -52.95 -6.25
C ALA A 156 66.96 -53.50 -6.60
N ALA A 157 66.69 -54.16 -7.73
CA ALA A 157 67.32 -54.39 -9.03
C ALA A 157 66.34 -55.25 -9.89
N GLY A 158 66.53 -55.27 -11.22
CA GLY A 158 66.09 -56.37 -12.12
C GLY A 158 64.72 -56.19 -12.79
N ALA A 159 64.65 -55.88 -14.09
CA ALA A 159 64.78 -56.78 -15.26
C ALA A 159 63.44 -57.39 -15.70
N GLY A 160 63.08 -57.20 -16.99
CA GLY A 160 61.94 -57.88 -17.60
C GLY A 160 61.51 -57.30 -18.96
N SER A 161 62.01 -57.92 -20.02
CA SER A 161 61.75 -57.69 -21.45
C SER A 161 60.44 -58.30 -21.98
N GLY A 162 59.88 -57.75 -23.07
CA GLY A 162 58.92 -58.40 -23.99
C GLY A 162 58.01 -57.37 -24.68
N SER A 163 58.23 -56.93 -25.93
CA SER A 163 58.12 -57.59 -27.25
C SER A 163 56.69 -57.63 -27.84
N SER A 164 56.58 -57.08 -29.07
CA SER A 164 55.63 -57.43 -30.15
C SER A 164 54.21 -56.85 -30.05
N GLY A 165 53.59 -56.25 -31.08
CA GLY A 165 53.88 -56.03 -32.50
C GLY A 165 52.70 -55.24 -33.14
N PRO A 166 52.77 -54.84 -34.42
CA PRO A 166 51.77 -53.95 -35.04
C PRO A 166 50.68 -54.73 -35.80
N GLY A 167 49.51 -54.10 -35.93
CA GLY A 167 48.39 -54.48 -36.81
C GLY A 167 47.42 -53.31 -36.92
#